data_AF-A0A366H257-F1
#
_entry.id   AF-A0A366H257-F1
#
_cell.length_a   1.000
_cell.length_b   1.000
_cell.length_c   1.000
_cell.angle_alpha   90.00
_cell.angle_beta   90.00
_cell.angle_gamma   90.00
#
_symmetry.space_group_name_H-M   'P 1'
#
loop_
_entity.id
_entity.type
_entity.pdbx_description
1 polymer ?
#
loop_
_entity_poly.entity_id
_entity_poly.type
_entity_poly.pdbx_seq_one_letter_code
_entity_poly.pdbx_strand_id
1 'polypeptide(L)' 'MEGGRTTTWHYDLAGRAIALTLGNGQQQDNHYDAVGKLTARHLFNPNQTLIATFQWQHDAVGNVSQ' A
#
# COMPACT_ATOMS: atom_id res chain seq x y z
N MET A 1 6.90 -1.47 -29.53
CA MET A 1 6.14 -2.41 -28.67
C MET A 1 6.15 -1.81 -27.28
N GLU A 2 5.08 -1.14 -26.87
CA GLU A 2 5.00 -0.57 -25.53
C GLU A 2 4.67 -1.72 -24.59
N GLY A 3 5.70 -2.33 -24.00
CA GLY A 3 5.57 -3.49 -23.13
C GLY A 3 4.63 -3.16 -21.97
N GLY A 4 3.45 -3.80 -21.97
CA GLY A 4 2.35 -3.49 -21.07
C GLY A 4 2.80 -3.48 -19.62
N ARG A 5 2.75 -2.29 -19.00
CA ARG A 5 2.95 -2.15 -17.56
C ARG A 5 1.69 -2.64 -16.85
N THR A 6 1.65 -3.92 -16.50
CA THR A 6 0.56 -4.51 -15.71
C THR A 6 0.76 -4.17 -14.24
N THR A 7 -0.30 -3.67 -13.59
CA THR A 7 -0.34 -3.54 -12.13
C THR A 7 -1.21 -4.67 -11.56
N THR A 8 -0.64 -5.45 -10.65
CA THR A 8 -1.35 -6.53 -9.95
C THR A 8 -1.75 -6.07 -8.56
N TRP A 9 -2.98 -6.38 -8.15
CA TRP A 9 -3.54 -5.97 -6.87
C TRP A 9 -3.93 -7.20 -6.03
N HIS A 10 -3.72 -7.10 -4.72
CA HIS A 10 -4.15 -8.08 -3.73
C HIS A 10 -5.05 -7.40 -2.70
N TYR A 11 -6.14 -8.07 -2.34
CA TYR A 11 -7.17 -7.53 -1.47
C TYR A 11 -7.38 -8.41 -0.25
N ASP A 12 -7.77 -7.79 0.87
CA ASP A 12 -8.30 -8.52 2.01
C ASP A 12 -9.78 -8.90 1.81
N LEU A 13 -10.37 -9.58 2.80
CA LEU A 13 -11.78 -10.00 2.78
C LEU A 13 -12.78 -8.84 2.77
N ALA A 14 -12.35 -7.64 3.18
CA ALA A 14 -13.15 -6.43 3.11
C ALA A 14 -13.01 -5.71 1.76
N GLY A 15 -12.25 -6.27 0.81
CA GLY A 15 -12.02 -5.70 -0.52
C GLY A 15 -11.02 -4.53 -0.52
N ARG A 16 -10.24 -4.34 0.55
CA ARG A 16 -9.23 -3.29 0.64
C ARG A 16 -7.91 -3.79 0.08
N ALA A 17 -7.23 -2.97 -0.72
CA ALA A 17 -5.96 -3.34 -1.35
C ALA A 17 -4.83 -3.39 -0.31
N ILE A 18 -4.37 -4.60 0.04
CA ILE A 18 -3.29 -4.81 1.01
C ILE A 18 -1.92 -4.86 0.36
N ALA A 19 -1.84 -5.17 -0.95
CA ALA A 19 -0.60 -5.10 -1.70
C ALA A 19 -0.86 -4.80 -3.18
N LEU A 20 0.09 -4.14 -3.84
CA LEU A 20 0.14 -4.08 -5.29
C LEU A 20 1.57 -4.15 -5.82
N THR A 21 1.72 -4.73 -6.99
CA THR A 21 2.96 -4.71 -7.78
C THR A 21 2.74 -3.84 -9.00
N LEU A 22 3.50 -2.76 -9.12
CA LEU A 22 3.45 -1.82 -10.23
C LEU A 22 4.14 -2.41 -11.47
N GLY A 23 3.81 -1.91 -12.66
CA GLY A 23 4.41 -2.40 -13.91
C GLY A 23 5.92 -2.14 -14.07
N ASN A 24 6.55 -1.42 -13.14
CA ASN A 24 8.01 -1.30 -13.04
C ASN A 24 8.63 -2.30 -12.05
N GLY A 25 7.85 -3.22 -11.49
CA GLY A 25 8.26 -4.21 -10.50
C GLY A 25 8.31 -3.70 -9.06
N GLN A 26 8.08 -2.41 -8.79
CA GLN A 26 7.97 -1.92 -7.42
C GLN A 26 6.74 -2.52 -6.72
N GLN A 27 6.89 -2.79 -5.43
CA GLN A 27 5.78 -3.30 -4.62
C GLN A 27 5.38 -2.25 -3.57
N GLN A 28 4.10 -2.24 -3.24
CA GLN A 28 3.55 -1.43 -2.17
C GLN A 28 2.68 -2.30 -1.29
N ASP A 29 2.93 -2.26 0.01
CA ASP A 29 2.10 -2.91 1.02
C ASP A 29 1.34 -1.85 1.82
N ASN A 30 0.05 -2.07 2.04
CA ASN A 30 -0.84 -1.20 2.81
C ASN A 30 -1.31 -1.92 4.07
N HIS A 31 -1.23 -1.24 5.21
CA HIS A 31 -1.75 -1.72 6.48
C HIS A 31 -2.93 -0.88 6.91
N TYR A 32 -3.99 -1.54 7.34
CA TYR A 32 -5.22 -0.90 7.80
C TYR A 32 -5.50 -1.27 9.25
N ASP A 33 -6.13 -0.36 9.99
CA ASP A 33 -6.69 -0.69 11.29
C ASP A 33 -7.99 -1.52 11.17
N ALA A 34 -8.54 -1.90 12.33
CA ALA A 34 -9.77 -2.69 12.42
C ALA A 34 -11.00 -2.00 11.81
N VAL A 35 -10.99 -0.67 11.68
CA VAL A 35 -12.10 0.12 11.13
C VAL A 35 -11.87 0.57 9.69
N GLY A 36 -10.71 0.24 9.08
CA GLY A 36 -10.43 0.50 7.66
C GLY A 36 -9.62 1.73 7.34
N LYS A 37 -9.01 2.39 8.34
CA LYS A 37 -8.11 3.51 8.09
C LYS A 37 -6.70 2.98 7.78
N LEU A 38 -6.04 3.56 6.78
CA LEU A 38 -4.68 3.21 6.39
C LEU A 38 -3.70 3.70 7.46
N THR A 39 -3.00 2.80 8.15
CA THR A 39 -2.06 3.17 9.24
C THR A 39 -0.60 3.12 8.81
N ALA A 40 -0.27 2.33 7.78
CA ALA A 40 1.08 2.31 7.22
C ALA A 40 1.10 1.94 5.74
N ARG A 41 2.14 2.39 5.07
CA ARG A 41 2.48 2.00 3.70
C ARG A 41 3.97 1.76 3.58
N HIS A 42 4.33 0.60 3.06
CA HIS A 42 5.71 0.24 2.75
C HIS A 42 5.91 0.19 1.24
N LEU A 43 6.98 0.81 0.75
CA LEU A 43 7.38 0.74 -0.64
C LEU A 43 8.65 -0.08 -0.79
N PHE A 44 8.64 -1.01 -1.72
CA PHE A 44 9.78 -1.85 -2.05
C PHE A 44 10.21 -1.62 -3.48
N ASN A 45 11.52 -1.63 -3.71
CA ASN A 45 12.06 -1.75 -5.05
C ASN A 45 11.84 -3.19 -5.60
N PRO A 46 12.09 -3.44 -6.90
CA PRO A 46 11.93 -4.79 -7.47
C PRO A 46 12.80 -5.88 -6.84
N ASN A 47 13.86 -5.49 -6.11
CA ASN A 47 14.72 -6.41 -5.35
C ASN A 47 14.22 -6.62 -3.91
N GLN A 48 12.95 -6.29 -3.64
CA GLN A 48 12.29 -6.43 -2.33
C GLN A 48 12.98 -5.68 -1.20
N THR A 49 13.75 -4.63 -1.52
CA THR A 49 14.34 -3.74 -0.52
C THR A 49 13.36 -2.64 -0.17
N LEU A 50 13.09 -2.45 1.11
CA LEU A 50 12.28 -1.34 1.62
C LEU A 50 12.97 0.00 1.29
N ILE A 51 12.30 0.85 0.54
CA ILE A 51 12.82 2.16 0.10
C ILE A 51 12.08 3.33 0.76
N ALA A 52 10.87 3.11 1.28
CA ALA A 52 10.16 4.12 2.05
C ALA A 52 9.09 3.47 2.95
N THR A 53 8.88 4.11 4.10
CA THR A 53 7.77 3.83 5.01
C THR A 53 7.02 5.11 5.27
N PHE A 54 5.70 5.04 5.17
CA PHE A 54 4.79 6.09 5.59
C PHE A 54 3.91 5.54 6.70
N GLN A 55 3.64 6.34 7.73
CA GLN A 55 2.77 5.98 8.83
C GLN A 55 1.77 7.09 9.05
N TRP A 56 0.56 6.68 9.42
CA TRP A 56 -0.53 7.61 9.72
C TRP A 56 -1.19 7.24 11.04
N GLN A 57 -1.44 8.26 11.83
CA GLN A 57 -2.34 8.22 12.98
C GLN A 57 -3.58 8.99 12.63
N HIS A 58 -4.73 8.48 13.08
CA HIS A 58 -6.01 9.12 12.83
C HIS A 58 -6.64 9.54 14.14
N ASP A 59 -7.24 10.72 14.16
CA ASP A 59 -8.07 11.15 15.27
C ASP A 59 -9.40 10.36 15.31
N ALA A 60 -10.20 10.62 16.36
CA ALA A 60 -11.48 9.96 16.58
C ALA A 60 -12.51 10.24 15.46
N VAL A 61 -12.38 11.37 14.75
CA VAL A 61 -13.29 11.75 13.66
C VAL A 61 -12.79 11.27 12.29
N GLY A 62 -11.57 10.75 12.20
CA GLY A 62 -11.01 10.12 11.00
C GLY A 62 -10.03 10.96 10.20
N ASN A 63 -9.61 12.13 10.69
CA ASN A 63 -8.56 12.89 10.02
C ASN A 63 -7.18 12.31 10.36
N VAL A 64 -6.24 12.45 9.43
CA VAL A 64 -4.82 12.19 9.72
C VAL A 64 -4.32 13.24 10.72
N SER A 65 -3.81 12.79 11.86
CA SER A 65 -3.26 13.63 12.92
C SER A 65 -1.73 13.62 12.97
N GLN A 66 -1.09 12.57 12.44
CA GLN A 66 0.36 12.44 12.32
C GLN A 66 0.70 11.48 11.19
#